data_AF-A0A0M9YR79-F1
#
_entry.id   AF-A0A0M9YR79-F1
#
_cell.length_a   1.000
_cell.length_b   1.000
_cell.length_c   1.000
_cell.angle_alpha   90.00
_cell.angle_beta   90.00
_cell.angle_gamma   90.00
#
_symmetry.space_group_name_H-M   'P 1'
#
loop_
_entity.id
_entity.type
_entity.pdbx_description
1 polymer ?
#
loop_
_entity_poly.entity_id
_entity_poly.type
_entity_poly.pdbx_seq_one_letter_code
_entity_poly.pdbx_strand_id
1 'polypeptide(L)' 'RDSDGNRYRFNDTRIGGRATIRIHTGSGRDTRTDLFQGKRDHVWDNRADTATLRDDRNRTVDTESWGRRR' A
#
# COMPACT_ATOMS: atom_id res chain seq x y z
N ARG A 1 7.59 5.72 -4.08
CA ARG A 1 8.40 5.59 -2.85
C ARG A 1 8.00 6.79 -2.02
N ASP A 2 7.52 6.56 -0.81
CA ASP A 2 7.18 7.65 0.12
C ASP A 2 8.47 8.32 0.67
N SER A 3 8.29 9.25 1.61
CA SER A 3 9.37 9.96 2.31
C SER A 3 10.34 9.01 3.04
N ASP A 4 9.84 7.88 3.54
CA ASP A 4 10.59 6.92 4.34
C ASP A 4 11.16 5.76 3.52
N GLY A 5 10.99 5.82 2.20
CA GLY A 5 11.56 4.83 1.30
C GLY A 5 10.68 3.61 1.06
N ASN A 6 9.44 3.58 1.53
CA ASN A 6 8.53 2.45 1.32
C ASN A 6 7.82 2.57 -0.02
N ARG A 7 7.70 1.41 -0.68
CA ARG A 7 7.00 1.24 -1.93
C ARG A 7 6.67 -0.22 -2.12
N TYR A 8 5.40 -0.50 -2.37
CA TYR A 8 4.99 -1.78 -2.94
C TYR A 8 4.79 -1.65 -4.45
N ARG A 9 5.19 -2.67 -5.21
CA ARG A 9 4.86 -2.81 -6.62
C ARG A 9 3.94 -4.00 -6.75
N PHE A 10 2.75 -3.77 -7.30
CA PHE A 10 1.92 -4.85 -7.81
C PHE A 10 2.66 -5.52 -8.97
N ASN A 11 2.75 -6.85 -8.94
CA ASN A 11 3.28 -7.65 -10.05
C ASN A 11 2.11 -7.99 -11.00
N ASP A 12 1.95 -9.26 -11.40
CA ASP A 12 0.80 -9.73 -12.19
C ASP A 12 -0.49 -9.82 -11.35
N THR A 13 -0.87 -8.70 -10.74
CA THR A 13 -2.04 -8.59 -9.88
C THR A 13 -3.24 -8.12 -10.69
N ARG A 14 -4.27 -8.98 -10.79
CA ARG A 14 -5.54 -8.63 -11.42
C ARG A 14 -6.65 -8.55 -10.38
N ILE A 15 -7.29 -7.40 -10.28
CA ILE A 15 -8.43 -7.18 -9.40
C ILE A 15 -9.70 -7.30 -10.24
N GLY A 16 -10.56 -8.26 -9.91
CA GLY A 16 -11.87 -8.38 -10.53
C GLY A 16 -12.77 -7.20 -10.15
N GLY A 17 -13.80 -6.92 -10.95
CA GLY A 17 -14.79 -5.90 -10.58
C GLY A 17 -15.36 -6.19 -9.18
N ARG A 18 -15.42 -5.17 -8.32
CA ARG A 18 -15.86 -5.26 -6.91
C ARG A 18 -14.99 -6.16 -6.01
N ALA A 19 -13.81 -6.58 -6.46
CA ALA A 19 -12.87 -7.30 -5.62
C ALA A 19 -11.98 -6.33 -4.84
N THR A 20 -11.46 -6.80 -3.71
CA THR A 20 -10.54 -6.05 -2.85
C THR A 20 -9.25 -6.84 -2.68
N ILE A 21 -8.12 -6.14 -2.79
CA ILE A 21 -6.81 -6.64 -2.39
C ILE A 21 -6.32 -5.80 -1.22
N ARG A 22 -5.79 -6.48 -0.19
CA ARG A 22 -5.17 -5.88 0.98
C ARG A 22 -3.66 -6.08 0.89
N ILE A 23 -2.91 -5.00 1.07
CA ILE A 23 -1.46 -5.06 1.18
C ILE A 23 -1.09 -4.84 2.64
N HIS A 24 -0.41 -5.82 3.20
CA HIS A 24 0.15 -5.79 4.55
C HIS A 24 1.61 -5.38 4.44
N THR A 25 2.04 -4.40 5.22
CA THR A 25 3.44 -3.96 5.23
C THR A 25 4.37 -5.02 5.84
N GLY A 26 3.88 -5.78 6.81
CA GLY A 26 4.63 -6.83 7.50
C GLY A 26 4.94 -8.07 6.65
N SER A 27 5.43 -9.10 7.34
CA SER A 27 5.72 -10.42 6.77
C SER A 27 4.49 -11.33 6.75
N GLY A 28 4.37 -12.14 5.71
CA GLY A 28 3.31 -13.14 5.55
C GLY A 28 3.38 -13.82 4.19
N ARG A 29 2.45 -14.73 3.93
CA ARG A 29 2.39 -15.47 2.67
C ARG A 29 1.34 -14.84 1.76
N ASP A 30 1.74 -14.51 0.54
CA ASP A 30 0.82 -13.99 -0.46
C ASP A 30 -0.32 -14.98 -0.75
N THR A 31 -1.51 -14.42 -0.88
CA THR A 31 -2.73 -15.08 -1.33
C THR A 31 -3.35 -14.26 -2.46
N ARG A 32 -4.49 -14.72 -2.99
CA ARG A 32 -5.21 -14.00 -4.04
C ARG A 32 -5.66 -12.59 -3.64
N THR A 33 -5.92 -12.35 -2.35
CA THR A 33 -6.49 -11.09 -1.84
C THR A 33 -5.63 -10.39 -0.82
N ASP A 34 -4.61 -11.06 -0.29
CA ASP A 34 -3.77 -10.54 0.78
C ASP A 34 -2.31 -10.71 0.36
N LEU A 35 -1.63 -9.57 0.21
CA LEU A 35 -0.25 -9.48 -0.26
C LEU A 35 0.62 -8.88 0.84
N PHE A 36 1.89 -9.28 0.90
CA PHE A 36 2.80 -8.87 1.98
C PHE A 36 4.04 -8.18 1.42
N GLN A 37 4.44 -7.06 2.00
CA GLN A 37 5.67 -6.35 1.60
C GLN A 37 6.94 -6.95 2.23
N GLY A 38 6.80 -7.84 3.22
CA GLY A 38 7.92 -8.50 3.86
C GLY A 38 8.77 -7.58 4.74
N LYS A 39 8.24 -6.41 5.14
CA LYS A 39 8.95 -5.52 6.06
C LYS A 39 8.94 -6.13 7.47
N ARG A 40 10.03 -5.86 8.19
CA ARG A 40 10.16 -6.18 9.62
C ARG A 40 9.88 -4.96 10.50
N ASP A 41 10.13 -3.77 9.95
CA ASP A 41 9.94 -2.51 10.64
C ASP A 41 8.52 -1.97 10.47
N HIS A 42 8.09 -1.14 11.42
CA HIS A 42 6.84 -0.43 11.33
C HIS A 42 6.92 0.63 10.22
N VAL A 43 6.02 0.51 9.25
CA VAL A 43 5.93 1.43 8.10
C VAL A 43 4.94 2.56 8.38
N TRP A 44 3.88 2.28 9.13
CA TRP A 44 2.83 3.26 9.42
C TRP A 44 3.12 3.99 10.73
N ASP A 45 3.04 5.32 10.71
CA ASP A 45 3.06 6.13 11.94
C ASP A 45 1.76 5.94 12.73
N ASN A 46 1.77 6.13 14.05
CA ASN A 46 0.59 5.94 14.91
C ASN A 46 -0.34 7.17 15.02
N ARG A 47 0.07 8.32 14.48
CA ARG A 47 -0.59 9.62 14.61
C ARG A 47 -1.16 10.10 13.29
N ALA A 48 -0.42 9.97 12.20
CA ALA A 48 -0.85 10.36 10.87
C ALA A 48 0.00 9.73 9.77
N ASP A 49 -0.60 9.36 8.65
CA ASP A 49 0.14 8.86 7.48
C ASP A 49 -0.63 9.11 6.17
N THR A 50 0.04 8.92 5.03
CA THR A 50 -0.52 9.07 3.69
C THR A 50 -0.11 7.92 2.77
N ALA A 51 -1.10 7.23 2.21
CA ALA A 51 -0.92 6.23 1.16
C ALA A 51 -1.23 6.85 -0.21
N THR A 52 -0.38 6.61 -1.22
CA THR A 52 -0.63 7.03 -2.61
C THR A 52 -0.62 5.83 -3.54
N LEU A 53 -1.71 5.66 -4.29
CA LEU A 53 -1.80 4.68 -5.38
C LEU A 53 -1.38 5.33 -6.70
N ARG A 54 -0.50 4.65 -7.45
CA ARG A 54 -0.06 5.10 -8.78
C ARG A 54 -0.21 4.02 -9.82
N ASP A 55 -0.50 4.43 -11.06
CA ASP A 55 -0.56 3.54 -12.21
C ASP A 55 0.85 3.19 -12.75
N ASP A 56 0.86 2.36 -13.80
CA ASP A 56 2.07 1.91 -14.51
C ASP A 56 2.86 3.06 -15.18
N ARG A 57 2.17 4.16 -15.49
CA ARG A 57 2.74 5.42 -15.98
C ARG A 57 3.15 6.36 -14.85
N ASN A 58 3.14 5.88 -13.60
CA ASN A 58 3.51 6.61 -12.40
C ASN A 58 2.60 7.83 -12.10
N ARG A 59 1.39 7.87 -12.67
CA ARG A 59 0.37 8.89 -12.35
C ARG A 59 -0.36 8.50 -11.08
N THR A 60 -0.65 9.48 -10.23
CA THR A 60 -1.48 9.26 -9.04
C THR A 60 -2.90 8.93 -9.45
N VAL A 61 -3.37 7.76 -9.01
CA VAL A 61 -4.76 7.32 -9.17
C VAL A 61 -5.57 7.74 -7.95
N ASP A 62 -4.99 7.60 -6.77
CA ASP A 62 -5.66 7.90 -5.51
C ASP A 62 -4.67 8.27 -4.40
N THR A 63 -5.13 9.00 -3.38
CA THR A 63 -4.35 9.35 -2.19
C THR A 63 -5.25 9.39 -0.98
N GLU A 64 -4.89 8.63 0.03
CA GLU A 64 -5.63 8.55 1.29
C GLU A 64 -4.72 8.88 2.45
N SER A 65 -5.20 9.75 3.34
CA SER A 65 -4.46 10.21 4.51
C SER A 65 -5.32 10.08 5.75
N TRP A 66 -4.70 9.72 6.86
CA TRP A 66 -5.35 9.67 8.16
C TRP A 66 -4.51 10.39 9.21
N GLY A 67 -5.13 10.65 10.37
CA GLY A 67 -4.60 11.53 11.38
C GLY A 67 -5.18 12.94 11.27
N ARG A 68 -5.15 13.68 12.38
CA ARG A 68 -5.78 15.01 12.45
C ARG A 68 -5.05 15.96 11.50
N ARG A 69 -5.75 16.42 10.45
CA ARG A 69 -5.51 17.76 9.93
C ARG A 69 -5.84 18.71 11.07
N ARG A 70 -4.82 19.41 11.58
CA ARG A 70 -5.10 20.55 12.45
C ARG A 70 -5.77 21.64 11.64
#